data_AF-A0A7V5C2Y9-F1
#
_entry.id   AF-A0A7V5C2Y9-F1
#
_cell.length_a   1.000
_cell.length_b   1.000
_cell.length_c   1.000
_cell.angle_alpha   90.00
_cell.angle_beta   90.00
_cell.angle_gamma   90.00
#
_symmetry.space_group_name_H-M   'P 1'
#
loop_
_entity.id
_entity.type
_entity.pdbx_description
1 polymer ?
#
loop_
_entity_poly.entity_id
_entity_poly.type
_entity_poly.pdbx_seq_one_letter_code
_entity_poly.pdbx_strand_id
1 'polypeptide(L)'
;MAELVVFAVFAAVALAGAFVMLSARNPVYSAIGLLASMFSIAVFYVLLDAHFIAAIQVIIYAGAVMTLFLFVIMMIGVDRREDTTEPIPFQRPIGIVLALALGVLVVAAGSKAWFTGSGRFGSVDLVGTIGVVADELFGTWVLPFLGTTLLLTIAALATVALGRYDVAATEGEEGP
;
A
#
# COMPACT_ATOMS: atom_id res chain seq x y z
N MET A 1 -13.09 17.67 18.40
CA MET A 1 -12.21 18.75 17.88
C MET A 1 -10.79 18.26 17.63
N ALA A 2 -10.14 17.61 18.61
CA ALA A 2 -8.80 17.04 18.41
C ALA A 2 -8.74 16.04 17.23
N GLU A 3 -9.70 15.11 17.14
CA GLU A 3 -9.81 14.14 16.03
C GLU A 3 -9.85 14.79 14.64
N LEU A 4 -10.62 15.88 14.48
CA LEU A 4 -10.71 16.61 13.20
C LEU A 4 -9.36 17.27 12.83
N VAL A 5 -8.64 17.79 13.82
CA VAL A 5 -7.31 18.39 13.59
C VAL A 5 -6.32 17.29 13.19
N VAL A 6 -6.31 16.16 13.89
CA VAL A 6 -5.46 15.01 13.55
C VAL A 6 -5.80 14.50 12.14
N PHE A 7 -7.09 14.34 11.84
CA PHE A 7 -7.55 13.96 10.49
C PHE A 7 -7.04 14.93 9.42
N ALA A 8 -7.25 16.24 9.59
CA ALA A 8 -6.86 17.23 8.59
C ALA A 8 -5.34 17.27 8.37
N VAL A 9 -4.55 17.17 9.44
CA VAL A 9 -3.08 17.14 9.36
C VAL A 9 -2.61 15.89 8.62
N PHE A 10 -3.06 14.70 9.04
CA PHE A 10 -2.64 13.46 8.39
C PHE A 10 -3.22 13.30 6.98
N ALA A 11 -4.35 13.92 6.66
CA ALA A 11 -4.86 14.00 5.28
C ALA A 11 -3.94 14.82 4.40
N ALA A 12 -3.48 15.98 4.88
CA ALA A 12 -2.49 16.76 4.16
C ALA A 12 -1.17 16.00 3.98
N VAL A 13 -0.69 15.31 5.03
CA VAL A 13 0.53 14.48 4.94
C VAL A 13 0.36 13.31 3.97
N ALA A 14 -0.80 12.63 3.97
CA ALA A 14 -1.07 11.53 3.05
C ALA A 14 -1.05 11.99 1.58
N LEU A 15 -1.69 13.13 1.30
CA LEU A 15 -1.72 13.72 -0.05
C LEU A 15 -0.33 14.22 -0.48
N ALA A 16 0.39 14.88 0.42
CA ALA A 16 1.76 15.33 0.16
C ALA A 16 2.68 14.13 -0.10
N GLY A 17 2.57 13.05 0.69
CA GLY A 17 3.33 11.82 0.50
C GLY A 17 3.05 11.15 -0.85
N ALA A 18 1.78 11.08 -1.26
CA ALA A 18 1.39 10.55 -2.57
C ALA A 18 1.90 11.42 -3.72
N PHE A 19 1.87 12.75 -3.56
CA PHE A 19 2.41 13.68 -4.55
C PHE A 19 3.93 13.56 -4.68
N VAL A 20 4.65 13.45 -3.56
CA VAL A 20 6.10 13.21 -3.53
C VAL A 20 6.44 11.87 -4.18
N MET A 21 5.67 10.81 -3.86
CA MET A 21 5.84 9.49 -4.48
C MET A 21 5.82 9.58 -6.01
N LEU A 22 4.84 10.30 -6.57
CA LEU A 22 4.65 10.43 -8.01
C LEU A 22 5.67 11.37 -8.67
N SER A 23 6.06 12.44 -7.99
CA SER A 23 6.87 13.51 -8.59
C SER A 23 8.38 13.30 -8.41
N ALA A 24 8.78 12.48 -7.43
CA ALA A 24 10.20 12.26 -7.15
C ALA A 24 10.87 11.45 -8.25
N ARG A 25 12.00 11.97 -8.74
CA ARG A 25 12.86 11.28 -9.73
C ARG A 25 13.77 10.22 -9.12
N ASN A 26 13.96 10.26 -7.81
CA ASN A 26 14.74 9.26 -7.09
C ASN A 26 13.77 8.25 -6.46
N PRO A 27 13.85 6.96 -6.82
CA PRO A 27 13.01 5.91 -6.25
C PRO A 27 13.02 5.88 -4.71
N VAL A 28 14.13 6.23 -4.07
CA VAL A 28 14.23 6.29 -2.61
C VAL A 28 13.32 7.38 -2.04
N TYR A 29 13.32 8.58 -2.64
CA TYR A 29 12.42 9.65 -2.23
C TYR A 29 10.96 9.31 -2.53
N SER A 30 10.69 8.62 -3.65
CA SER A 30 9.33 8.15 -3.94
C SER A 30 8.82 7.17 -2.89
N ALA A 31 9.65 6.22 -2.48
CA ALA A 31 9.32 5.23 -1.47
C ALA A 31 9.12 5.85 -0.08
N ILE A 32 9.93 6.86 0.30
CA ILE A 32 9.71 7.62 1.55
C ILE A 32 8.39 8.40 1.50
N GLY A 33 8.03 8.98 0.36
CA GLY A 33 6.73 9.64 0.16
C GLY A 33 5.56 8.68 0.37
N LEU A 34 5.64 7.48 -0.21
CA LEU A 34 4.65 6.43 -0.02
C LEU A 34 4.59 5.93 1.44
N LEU A 35 5.74 5.80 2.11
CA LEU A 35 5.81 5.43 3.52
C LEU A 35 5.06 6.44 4.39
N ALA A 36 5.22 7.74 4.14
CA ALA A 36 4.47 8.79 4.84
C ALA A 36 2.95 8.67 4.65
N SER A 37 2.49 8.35 3.43
CA SER A 37 1.07 8.08 3.16
C SER A 37 0.57 6.82 3.89
N MET A 38 1.35 5.73 3.91
CA MET A 38 0.99 4.50 4.62
C MET A 38 0.87 4.72 6.13
N PHE A 39 1.77 5.51 6.73
CA PHE A 39 1.65 5.91 8.14
C PHE A 39 0.43 6.77 8.41
N SER A 40 0.12 7.70 7.52
CA SER A 40 -1.08 8.55 7.65
C SER A 40 -2.36 7.71 7.61
N ILE A 41 -2.41 6.68 6.75
CA ILE A 41 -3.51 5.71 6.71
C ILE A 41 -3.61 4.92 8.03
N ALA A 42 -2.49 4.53 8.65
CA ALA A 42 -2.52 3.87 9.95
C ALA A 42 -3.17 4.77 11.03
N VAL A 43 -2.88 6.08 11.01
CA VAL A 43 -3.53 7.04 11.90
C VAL A 43 -5.03 7.15 11.61
N PHE A 44 -5.46 7.14 10.35
CA PHE A 44 -6.89 7.09 10.02
C PHE A 44 -7.58 5.84 10.53
N TYR A 45 -6.92 4.68 10.51
CA TYR A 45 -7.48 3.48 11.13
C TYR A 45 -7.65 3.63 12.65
N VAL A 46 -6.72 4.29 13.34
CA VAL A 46 -6.89 4.61 14.77
C VAL A 46 -8.06 5.57 14.99
N LEU A 47 -8.21 6.59 14.15
CA LEU A 47 -9.35 7.53 14.23
C LEU A 47 -10.70 6.87 13.93
N LEU A 48 -10.70 5.70 13.28
CA LEU A 48 -11.88 4.89 12.99
C LEU A 48 -12.07 3.73 13.98
N ASP A 49 -11.39 3.77 15.13
CA ASP A 49 -11.37 2.71 16.16
C ASP A 49 -10.83 1.35 15.70
N ALA A 50 -10.26 1.27 14.49
CA ALA A 50 -9.69 0.05 13.90
C ALA A 50 -8.24 -0.19 14.35
N HIS A 51 -8.03 -0.31 15.66
CA HIS A 51 -6.71 -0.40 16.29
C HIS A 51 -5.87 -1.60 15.81
N PHE A 52 -6.49 -2.77 15.64
CA PHE A 52 -5.78 -3.96 15.15
C PHE A 52 -5.29 -3.77 13.70
N ILE A 53 -6.14 -3.21 12.84
CA ILE A 53 -5.81 -2.95 11.44
C ILE A 53 -4.73 -1.87 11.34
N ALA A 54 -4.78 -0.83 12.18
CA ALA A 54 -3.72 0.17 12.28
C ALA A 54 -2.37 -0.47 12.64
N ALA A 55 -2.34 -1.39 13.59
CA ALA A 55 -1.11 -2.10 13.96
C ALA A 55 -0.56 -2.94 12.80
N ILE A 56 -1.43 -3.68 12.09
CA ILE A 56 -1.05 -4.44 10.89
C ILE A 56 -0.51 -3.51 9.79
N GLN A 57 -1.13 -2.34 9.60
CA GLN A 57 -0.70 -1.34 8.63
C GLN A 57 0.75 -0.91 8.88
N VAL A 58 1.11 -0.66 10.14
CA VAL A 58 2.48 -0.28 10.51
C VAL A 58 3.45 -1.46 10.40
N ILE A 59 3.09 -2.64 10.91
CA ILE A 59 4.00 -3.79 10.98
C ILE A 59 4.26 -4.39 9.60
N ILE A 60 3.20 -4.63 8.82
CA ILE A 60 3.30 -5.37 7.55
C ILE A 60 3.59 -4.41 6.39
N TYR A 61 2.76 -3.38 6.20
CA TYR A 61 2.88 -2.53 5.00
C TYR A 61 4.03 -1.55 5.12
N ALA A 62 4.04 -0.72 6.18
CA ALA A 62 5.11 0.25 6.40
C ALA A 62 6.41 -0.41 6.88
N GLY A 63 6.30 -1.47 7.69
CA GLY A 63 7.43 -2.21 8.25
C GLY A 63 8.02 -3.17 7.24
N ALA A 64 7.43 -4.34 7.04
CA ALA A 64 8.06 -5.40 6.24
C ALA A 64 8.13 -5.09 4.73
N VAL A 65 6.99 -4.78 4.10
CA VAL A 65 6.90 -4.65 2.65
C VAL A 65 7.69 -3.43 2.16
N MET A 66 7.47 -2.27 2.77
CA MET A 66 8.15 -1.05 2.36
C MET A 66 9.66 -1.10 2.62
N THR A 67 10.12 -1.65 3.75
CA THR A 67 11.56 -1.72 4.01
C THR A 67 12.25 -2.72 3.08
N LEU A 68 11.60 -3.84 2.73
CA LEU A 68 12.11 -4.75 1.69
C LEU A 68 12.21 -4.03 0.34
N PHE A 69 11.18 -3.28 -0.04
CA PHE A 69 11.20 -2.51 -1.29
C PHE A 69 12.32 -1.46 -1.29
N LEU A 70 12.48 -0.70 -0.20
CA LEU A 70 13.56 0.25 -0.01
C LEU A 70 14.94 -0.41 -0.10
N PHE A 71 15.10 -1.59 0.50
CA PHE A 71 16.34 -2.34 0.43
C PHE A 71 16.66 -2.76 -1.01
N VAL A 72 15.67 -3.30 -1.73
CA VAL A 72 15.81 -3.76 -3.12
C VAL A 72 16.17 -2.60 -4.05
N ILE A 73 15.44 -1.48 -4.00
CA ILE A 73 15.74 -0.34 -4.88
C ILE A 73 17.11 0.27 -4.58
N MET A 74 17.55 0.23 -3.32
CA MET A 74 18.87 0.72 -2.93
C MET A 74 19.97 -0.23 -3.38
N MET A 75 19.75 -1.55 -3.31
CA MET A 75 20.69 -2.58 -3.77
C MET A 75 20.88 -2.54 -5.29
N ILE A 76 19.82 -2.33 -6.06
CA ILE A 76 19.89 -2.27 -7.54
C ILE A 76 20.73 -1.08 -8.02
N GLY A 77 20.87 -0.03 -7.19
CA GLY A 77 21.58 1.18 -7.56
C GLY A 77 20.74 2.05 -8.49
N VAL A 78 20.41 3.26 -8.05
CA VAL A 78 19.67 4.23 -8.87
C VAL A 78 20.66 4.95 -9.77
N ASP A 79 20.94 4.40 -10.95
CA ASP A 79 21.76 5.10 -11.94
C ASP A 79 20.93 6.23 -12.58
N ARG A 80 21.26 7.48 -12.23
CA ARG A 80 20.53 8.68 -12.65
C ARG A 80 20.81 9.03 -14.10
N ARG A 81 20.31 8.27 -15.06
CA ARG A 81 20.28 8.66 -16.48
C ARG A 81 19.06 8.11 -17.20
N GLU A 82 17.87 8.45 -16.69
CA GLU A 82 16.69 8.42 -17.54
C GLU A 82 16.57 9.77 -18.26
N ASP A 83 16.92 9.73 -19.54
CA ASP A 83 16.60 10.78 -20.50
C ASP A 83 15.08 10.99 -20.47
N THR A 84 14.64 12.17 -20.04
CA THR A 84 13.22 12.55 -19.91
C THR A 84 12.62 12.85 -21.29
N THR A 85 13.01 12.08 -22.31
CA THR A 85 12.43 12.20 -23.64
C THR A 85 11.22 11.29 -23.67
N GLU A 86 10.05 11.87 -23.42
CA GLU A 86 8.78 11.17 -23.56
C GLU A 86 8.62 10.71 -25.02
N PRO A 87 8.56 9.40 -25.29
CA PRO A 87 8.43 8.90 -26.65
C PRO A 87 7.07 9.24 -27.28
N ILE A 88 6.07 9.64 -26.48
CA ILE A 88 4.70 9.91 -26.93
C ILE A 88 4.17 11.20 -26.26
N PRO A 89 4.05 12.33 -26.99
CA PRO A 89 3.70 13.63 -26.39
C PRO A 89 2.26 13.71 -25.84
N PHE A 90 1.38 12.78 -26.22
CA PHE A 90 -0.02 12.74 -25.78
C PHE A 90 -0.27 11.96 -24.48
N GLN A 91 0.72 11.26 -23.93
CA GLN A 91 0.52 10.43 -22.74
C GLN A 91 0.23 11.24 -21.47
N ARG A 92 0.93 12.38 -21.27
CA ARG A 92 0.72 13.27 -20.13
C ARG A 92 -0.68 13.89 -20.07
N PRO A 93 -1.17 14.56 -21.14
CA PRO A 93 -2.50 15.17 -21.07
C PRO A 93 -3.59 14.12 -20.89
N ILE A 94 -3.48 12.95 -21.52
CA ILE A 94 -4.45 11.85 -21.31
C ILE A 94 -4.43 11.38 -19.85
N GLY A 95 -3.24 11.18 -19.27
CA GLY A 95 -3.11 10.80 -17.86
C GLY A 95 -3.73 11.81 -16.90
N ILE A 96 -3.53 13.11 -17.14
CA ILE A 96 -4.13 14.18 -16.34
C ILE A 96 -5.65 14.20 -16.49
N VAL A 97 -6.17 14.08 -17.71
CA VAL A 97 -7.63 14.06 -17.97
C VAL A 97 -8.27 12.86 -17.28
N LEU A 98 -7.66 11.67 -17.35
CA LEU A 98 -8.16 10.48 -16.67
C LEU A 98 -8.11 10.62 -15.15
N ALA A 99 -7.03 11.17 -14.59
CA ALA A 99 -6.91 11.41 -13.16
C ALA A 99 -7.99 12.41 -12.66
N LEU A 100 -8.24 13.49 -13.41
CA LEU A 100 -9.29 14.45 -13.10
C LEU A 100 -10.69 13.83 -13.23
N ALA A 101 -10.95 13.07 -14.30
CA ALA A 101 -12.22 12.39 -14.49
C ALA A 101 -12.51 11.40 -13.35
N LEU A 102 -11.50 10.63 -12.92
CA LEU A 102 -11.59 9.75 -11.77
C LEU A 102 -11.85 10.53 -10.48
N GLY A 103 -11.14 11.65 -10.27
CA GLY A 103 -11.37 12.52 -9.11
C GLY A 103 -12.79 13.06 -9.03
N VAL A 104 -13.33 13.55 -10.15
CA VAL A 104 -14.73 14.00 -10.25
C VAL A 104 -15.69 12.85 -9.97
N LEU A 105 -15.44 11.66 -10.51
CA LEU A 105 -16.28 10.49 -10.27
C LEU A 105 -16.29 10.09 -8.79
N VAL A 106 -15.13 10.09 -8.13
CA VAL A 106 -15.01 9.78 -6.70
C VAL A 106 -15.80 10.80 -5.86
N VAL A 107 -15.70 12.09 -6.15
CA VAL A 107 -16.46 13.14 -5.44
C VAL A 107 -17.96 13.04 -5.72
N ALA A 108 -18.36 12.77 -6.96
CA ALA A 108 -19.76 12.64 -7.36
C ALA A 108 -20.43 11.38 -6.77
N ALA A 109 -19.72 10.26 -6.73
CA ALA A 109 -20.20 9.03 -6.09
C ALA A 109 -20.22 9.19 -4.57
N GLY A 110 -19.16 9.75 -4.01
CA GLY A 110 -19.01 9.98 -2.58
C GLY A 110 -20.05 10.93 -2.00
N SER A 111 -20.35 12.02 -2.69
CA SER A 111 -21.41 12.97 -2.27
C SER A 111 -22.80 12.33 -2.17
N LYS A 112 -23.07 11.27 -2.94
CA LYS A 112 -24.34 10.53 -2.89
C LYS A 112 -24.35 9.41 -1.85
N ALA A 113 -23.22 8.74 -1.63
CA ALA A 113 -23.13 7.55 -0.79
C ALA A 113 -22.66 7.83 0.65
N TRP A 114 -21.79 8.81 0.86
CA TRP A 114 -21.17 9.08 2.17
C TRP A 114 -22.01 9.99 3.07
N PHE A 115 -22.88 10.83 2.48
CA PHE A 115 -23.76 11.73 3.25
C PHE A 115 -25.08 11.07 3.68
N THR A 116 -25.46 9.94 3.07
CA THR A 116 -26.54 9.09 3.56
C THR A 116 -26.00 8.20 4.67
N GLY A 117 -25.65 8.80 5.81
CA GLY A 117 -25.17 8.08 6.98
C GLY A 117 -26.25 7.14 7.52
N SER A 118 -26.37 5.94 6.95
CA SER A 118 -27.02 4.86 7.68
C SER A 118 -26.13 4.59 8.89
N GLY A 119 -26.61 4.89 10.09
CA GLY A 119 -26.00 4.53 11.38
C GLY A 119 -25.94 3.01 11.60
N ARG A 120 -25.48 2.29 10.58
CA ARG A 120 -25.29 0.84 10.52
C ARG A 120 -23.93 0.41 11.07
N PHE A 121 -23.05 1.37 11.39
CA PHE A 121 -21.95 1.08 12.28
C PHE A 121 -22.59 0.85 13.66
N GLY A 122 -22.72 -0.43 14.03
CA GLY A 122 -23.20 -0.85 15.34
C GLY A 122 -22.37 -0.22 16.46
N SER A 123 -22.85 -0.37 17.70
CA SER A 123 -22.24 0.14 18.93
C SER A 123 -20.71 0.18 18.88
N VAL A 124 -20.16 1.36 19.15
CA VAL A 124 -18.73 1.74 19.09
C VAL A 124 -17.83 0.83 19.93
N ASP A 125 -18.37 0.10 20.90
CA ASP A 125 -17.59 -0.59 21.91
C ASP A 125 -16.88 -1.90 21.47
N LEU A 126 -17.11 -2.42 20.25
CA LEU A 126 -16.47 -3.67 19.79
C LEU A 126 -15.88 -3.67 18.37
N VAL A 127 -16.07 -2.59 17.59
CA VAL A 127 -15.63 -2.57 16.18
C VAL A 127 -14.12 -2.32 16.12
N GLY A 128 -13.34 -3.34 15.73
CA GLY A 128 -11.89 -3.20 15.51
C GLY A 128 -10.99 -3.91 16.52
N THR A 129 -11.56 -4.59 17.52
CA THR A 129 -10.81 -5.44 18.46
C THR A 129 -10.35 -6.74 17.80
N ILE A 130 -9.17 -7.23 18.22
CA ILE A 130 -8.55 -8.46 17.70
C ILE A 130 -9.51 -9.67 17.77
N GLY A 131 -10.28 -9.79 18.86
CA GLY A 131 -11.23 -10.89 19.05
C GLY A 131 -12.31 -10.94 17.98
N VAL A 132 -12.95 -9.80 17.67
CA VAL A 132 -14.00 -9.72 16.64
C VAL A 132 -13.43 -10.04 15.26
N VAL A 133 -12.23 -9.55 14.95
CA VAL A 133 -11.57 -9.86 13.67
C VAL A 133 -11.21 -11.34 13.59
N ALA A 134 -10.74 -11.95 14.68
CA ALA A 134 -10.40 -13.37 14.73
C ALA A 134 -11.65 -14.25 14.56
N ASP A 135 -12.74 -13.95 15.26
CA ASP A 135 -14.00 -14.70 15.16
C ASP A 135 -14.55 -14.70 13.72
N GLU A 136 -14.50 -13.54 13.06
CA GLU A 136 -14.94 -13.40 11.68
C GLU A 136 -13.99 -14.09 10.69
N LEU A 137 -12.67 -13.98 10.92
CA LEU A 137 -11.63 -14.56 10.06
C LEU A 137 -11.63 -16.09 10.09
N PHE A 138 -11.78 -16.68 11.28
CA PHE A 138 -11.78 -18.14 11.47
C PHE A 138 -13.18 -18.75 11.40
N GLY A 139 -14.24 -17.95 11.47
CA GLY A 139 -15.61 -18.35 11.20
C GLY A 139 -15.94 -18.25 9.71
N THR A 140 -16.57 -17.15 9.32
CA THR A 140 -17.10 -16.93 7.97
C THR A 140 -16.01 -16.95 6.89
N TRP A 141 -14.84 -16.37 7.18
CA TRP A 141 -13.77 -16.15 6.18
C TRP A 141 -12.68 -17.22 6.19
N VAL A 142 -12.98 -18.40 6.73
CA VAL A 142 -12.01 -19.51 6.82
C VAL A 142 -11.47 -19.94 5.45
N LEU A 143 -12.31 -19.94 4.41
CA LEU A 143 -11.90 -20.35 3.06
C LEU A 143 -10.90 -19.34 2.46
N PRO A 144 -11.18 -18.02 2.42
CA PRO A 144 -10.18 -17.01 2.05
C PRO A 144 -8.92 -17.04 2.90
N PHE A 145 -9.04 -17.24 4.22
CA PHE A 145 -7.89 -17.35 5.12
C PHE A 145 -6.96 -18.49 4.68
N LEU A 146 -7.49 -19.70 4.50
CA LEU A 146 -6.71 -20.86 4.01
C LEU A 146 -6.10 -20.61 2.63
N GLY A 147 -6.85 -19.94 1.74
CA GLY A 147 -6.36 -19.52 0.43
C GLY A 147 -5.14 -18.59 0.54
N THR A 148 -5.17 -17.59 1.43
CA THR A 148 -4.03 -16.71 1.67
C THR A 148 -2.84 -17.43 2.31
N THR A 149 -3.06 -18.37 3.23
CA THR A 149 -1.98 -19.19 3.81
C THR A 149 -1.28 -20.03 2.74
N LEU A 150 -2.04 -20.66 1.85
CA LEU A 150 -1.48 -21.41 0.72
C LEU A 150 -0.72 -20.48 -0.24
N LEU A 151 -1.29 -19.31 -0.56
CA LEU A 151 -0.66 -18.32 -1.42
C LEU A 151 0.68 -17.84 -0.84
N LEU A 152 0.74 -17.54 0.46
CA LEU A 152 1.99 -17.13 1.12
C LEU A 152 3.03 -18.26 1.15
N THR A 153 2.58 -19.50 1.35
CA THR A 153 3.47 -20.67 1.31
C THR A 153 4.08 -20.85 -0.08
N ILE A 154 3.25 -20.76 -1.13
CA ILE A 154 3.71 -20.84 -2.52
C ILE A 154 4.63 -19.66 -2.84
N ALA A 155 4.30 -18.44 -2.41
CA ALA A 155 5.14 -17.26 -2.64
C ALA A 155 6.52 -17.39 -1.99
N ALA A 156 6.59 -17.93 -0.76
CA ALA A 156 7.85 -18.20 -0.07
C ALA A 156 8.68 -19.25 -0.82
N LEU A 157 8.06 -20.37 -1.22
CA LEU A 157 8.73 -21.41 -2.01
C LEU A 157 9.22 -20.87 -3.36
N ALA A 158 8.39 -20.08 -4.06
CA ALA A 158 8.73 -19.48 -5.34
C ALA A 158 9.88 -18.47 -5.22
N THR A 159 9.89 -17.66 -4.16
CA THR A 159 10.98 -16.70 -3.90
C THR A 159 12.31 -17.43 -3.66
N VAL A 160 12.30 -18.51 -2.86
CA VAL A 160 13.50 -19.33 -2.62
C VAL A 160 13.96 -20.05 -3.88
N ALA A 161 13.03 -20.62 -4.65
CA ALA A 161 13.34 -21.31 -5.91
C ALA A 161 13.96 -20.35 -6.94
N LEU A 162 13.40 -19.14 -7.08
CA LEU A 162 13.92 -18.11 -7.98
C LEU A 162 15.32 -17.65 -7.57
N GLY A 163 15.55 -17.39 -6.28
CA GLY A 163 16.86 -17.00 -5.78
C GLY A 163 17.95 -18.07 -5.90
N ARG A 164 17.57 -19.35 -6.05
CA ARG A 164 18.50 -20.48 -6.26
C ARG A 164 18.82 -20.74 -7.74
N TYR A 165 17.96 -20.31 -8.66
CA TYR A 165 18.08 -20.66 -10.08
C TYR A 165 19.29 -20.02 -10.76
N ASP A 166 19.74 -18.84 -10.29
CA ASP A 166 20.93 -18.16 -10.84
C ASP A 166 22.25 -18.84 -10.47
N VAL A 167 22.32 -19.57 -9.34
CA VAL A 167 23.57 -20.22 -8.89
C VAL A 167 23.86 -21.50 -9.69
N ALA A 168 22.82 -22.21 -10.12
CA ALA A 168 22.96 -23.49 -10.83
C ALA A 168 23.32 -23.31 -12.32
N ALA A 169 22.98 -22.18 -12.94
CA ALA A 169 23.30 -21.91 -14.34
C ALA A 169 24.80 -21.63 -14.57
N THR A 170 25.49 -21.04 -13.59
CA THR A 170 26.93 -20.74 -13.66
C THR A 170 27.82 -21.96 -13.41
N GLU A 171 27.36 -22.96 -12.67
CA GLU A 171 28.15 -24.18 -12.38
C GLU A 171 28.12 -25.21 -13.52
N GLY A 172 27.21 -25.06 -14.50
CA GLY A 172 27.09 -25.95 -15.65
C GLY A 172 27.99 -25.60 -16.86
N GLU A 173 28.58 -24.40 -16.89
CA GLU A 173 29.45 -23.94 -17.99
C GLU A 173 30.96 -24.10 -17.69
N GLU A 174 31.35 -24.44 -16.46
CA GLU A 174 32.76 -24.62 -16.04
C GLU A 174 33.15 -26.10 -15.81
N GLY A 175 32.46 -27.06 -16.43
CA GLY A 175 32.85 -28.48 -16.45
C GLY A 175 33.80 -28.81 -17.63
N PRO A 176 34.82 -29.66 -17.42
CA PRO A 176 36.08 -29.76 -18.19
C PRO A 176 35.98 -30.20 -19.65
#